data_AF-A0A2V9M2M0-F1
#
_entry.id   AF-A0A2V9M2M0-F1
#
_cell.length_a   1.000
_cell.length_b   1.000
_cell.length_c   1.000
_cell.angle_alpha   90.00
_cell.angle_beta   90.00
_cell.angle_gamma   90.00
#
_symmetry.space_group_name_H-M   'P 1'
#
loop_
_entity.id
_entity.type
_entity.pdbx_description
1 polymer ?
#
loop_
_entity_poly.entity_id
_entity_poly.type
_entity_poly.pdbx_seq_one_letter_code
_entity_poly.pdbx_strand_id
1 'polypeptide(L)' 'MIRFETSPEKYRHWKLEIEGEIAHLIMDVREDEPLRPDYKLKLNSYDLGVDIELADAVERLRFEHPEVKAVVLR' A
#
# COMPACT_ATOMS: atom_id res chain seq x y z
N MET A 1 12.32 15.39 -7.68
CA MET A 1 11.68 15.66 -6.38
C MET A 1 10.65 14.57 -6.15
N ILE A 2 10.67 13.91 -5.00
CA ILE A 2 9.73 12.83 -4.66
C ILE A 2 8.47 13.47 -4.07
N ARG A 3 7.28 12.98 -4.47
CA ARG A 3 5.99 13.34 -3.87
C ARG A 3 5.56 12.21 -2.96
N PHE A 4 5.16 12.53 -1.74
CA PHE A 4 4.72 11.55 -0.74
C PHE A 4 3.20 11.44 -0.69
N GLU A 5 2.50 12.44 -1.23
CA GLU A 5 1.05 12.47 -1.27
C GLU A 5 0.53 11.45 -2.27
N THR A 6 -0.26 10.50 -1.77
CA THR A 6 -0.95 9.47 -2.56
C THR A 6 -2.37 9.27 -2.03
N SER A 7 -3.09 8.31 -2.61
CA SER A 7 -4.44 7.94 -2.23
C SER A 7 -4.77 6.55 -2.77
N PRO A 8 -5.74 5.81 -2.18
CA PRO A 8 -6.03 4.42 -2.55
C PRO A 8 -6.29 4.19 -4.03
N GLU A 9 -6.92 5.12 -4.74
CA GLU A 9 -7.18 5.05 -6.18
C GLU A 9 -5.91 5.14 -7.06
N LYS A 10 -4.78 5.51 -6.47
CA LYS A 10 -3.47 5.62 -7.14
C LYS A 10 -2.52 4.48 -6.79
N TYR A 11 -2.89 3.60 -5.84
CA TYR A 11 -2.01 2.52 -5.42
C TYR A 11 -1.69 1.59 -6.57
N ARG A 12 -0.41 1.24 -6.68
CA ARG A 12 0.12 0.29 -7.65
C ARG A 12 0.54 -1.00 -6.97
N HIS A 13 0.88 -0.96 -5.68
CA HIS A 13 1.59 -2.02 -4.98
C HIS A 13 0.82 -2.62 -3.81
N TRP A 14 -0.24 -1.95 -3.37
CA TRP A 14 -1.09 -2.40 -2.26
C TRP A 14 -2.55 -2.47 -2.67
N LYS A 15 -3.24 -3.47 -2.12
CA LYS A 15 -4.70 -3.56 -2.13
C LYS A 15 -5.21 -3.56 -0.69
N LEU A 16 -6.28 -2.82 -0.47
CA LEU A 16 -6.96 -2.74 0.81
C LEU A 16 -8.38 -3.29 0.66
N GLU A 17 -8.67 -4.36 1.40
CA GLU A 17 -9.99 -4.98 1.48
C GLU A 17 -10.47 -4.92 2.93
N ILE A 18 -11.72 -4.52 3.16
CA ILE A 18 -12.27 -4.35 4.51
C ILE A 18 -13.51 -5.22 4.67
N GLU A 19 -13.46 -6.12 5.65
CA GLU A 19 -14.49 -7.10 5.96
C GLU A 19 -14.92 -6.96 7.42
N GLY A 20 -15.83 -6.01 7.67
CA GLY A 20 -16.32 -5.72 9.02
C GLY A 20 -15.19 -5.19 9.91
N GLU A 21 -14.81 -5.97 10.93
CA GLU A 21 -13.79 -5.56 11.91
C GLU A 21 -12.35 -5.88 11.46
N ILE A 22 -12.17 -6.54 10.32
CA ILE A 22 -10.86 -6.97 9.80
C ILE A 22 -10.56 -6.23 8.50
N ALA A 23 -9.38 -5.64 8.42
CA ALA A 23 -8.81 -5.16 7.16
C ALA A 23 -7.73 -6.12 6.66
N HIS A 24 -7.80 -6.47 5.38
CA HIS A 24 -6.75 -7.19 4.67
C HIS A 24 -5.92 -6.19 3.87
N LEU A 25 -4.65 -6.08 4.23
CA LEU A 25 -3.67 -5.31 3.49
C LEU A 25 -2.80 -6.27 2.69
N ILE A 26 -3.00 -6.29 1.39
CA ILE A 26 -2.44 -7.30 0.49
C ILE A 26 -1.31 -6.67 -0.31
N MET A 27 -0.12 -7.26 -0.20
CA MET A 27 1.05 -6.85 -0.96
C MET A 27 0.99 -7.43 -2.38
N ASP A 28 0.79 -6.56 -3.36
CA ASP A 28 0.66 -6.92 -4.78
C ASP A 28 1.56 -6.01 -5.62
N VAL A 29 2.88 -6.13 -5.42
CA VAL A 29 3.84 -5.22 -6.02
C VAL A 29 3.92 -5.44 -7.53
N ARG A 30 3.60 -4.39 -8.28
CA ARG A 30 3.87 -4.35 -9.72
C ARG A 30 5.35 -4.25 -10.04
N GLU A 31 5.90 -5.33 -10.58
CA GLU A 31 7.33 -5.48 -10.92
C GLU A 31 7.85 -4.36 -11.84
N ASP A 32 7.03 -3.91 -12.80
CA ASP A 32 7.41 -2.95 -13.84
C ASP A 32 7.07 -1.49 -13.50
N GLU A 33 6.64 -1.22 -12.26
CA GLU A 33 6.26 0.12 -11.81
C GLU A 33 7.09 0.62 -10.61
N PRO A 34 8.44 0.54 -10.64
CA PRO A 34 9.29 1.06 -9.58
C PRO A 34 9.19 2.59 -9.47
N LEU A 35 9.59 3.14 -8.32
CA LEU A 35 9.70 4.58 -8.12
C LEU A 35 10.74 5.21 -9.06
N ARG A 36 11.79 4.46 -9.43
CA ARG A 36 12.83 4.89 -10.36
C ARG A 36 13.03 3.84 -11.46
N PRO A 37 13.32 4.24 -12.70
CA PRO A 37 13.30 3.33 -13.86
C PRO A 37 14.52 2.38 -13.95
N ASP A 38 15.44 2.40 -12.98
CA ASP A 38 16.72 1.70 -13.03
C ASP A 38 16.70 0.26 -12.47
N TYR A 39 15.58 -0.19 -11.93
CA TYR A 39 15.42 -1.56 -11.42
C TYR A 39 13.98 -2.06 -11.55
N LYS A 40 13.78 -3.36 -11.31
CA LYS A 40 12.45 -4.00 -11.26
C LYS A 40 12.15 -4.47 -9.85
N LEU A 41 10.87 -4.48 -9.49
CA LEU A 41 10.39 -4.93 -8.18
C LEU A 41 9.98 -6.42 -8.21
N LYS A 42 10.96 -7.32 -8.30
CA LYS A 42 10.71 -8.76 -8.43
C LYS A 42 10.29 -9.41 -7.12
N LEU A 43 9.38 -10.38 -7.20
CA LEU A 43 9.00 -11.25 -6.06
C LEU A 43 8.59 -10.45 -4.81
N ASN A 44 7.78 -9.40 -4.99
CA ASN A 44 7.39 -8.50 -3.89
C ASN A 44 8.59 -7.84 -3.18
N SER A 45 9.72 -7.64 -3.86
CA SER A 45 10.71 -6.66 -3.40
C SER A 45 10.12 -5.25 -3.44
N TYR A 46 10.59 -4.36 -2.58
CA TYR A 46 10.00 -3.02 -2.43
C TYR A 46 11.05 -1.90 -2.54
N ASP A 47 10.56 -0.72 -2.89
CA ASP A 47 11.30 0.53 -2.82
C ASP A 47 10.52 1.58 -2.02
N LEU A 48 10.97 2.84 -2.08
CA LEU A 48 10.32 3.93 -1.37
C LEU A 48 8.88 4.20 -1.88
N GLY A 49 8.56 3.92 -3.15
CA GLY A 49 7.20 4.11 -3.69
C GLY A 49 6.20 3.15 -3.05
N VAL A 50 6.60 1.89 -2.88
CA VAL A 50 5.82 0.88 -2.16
C VAL A 50 5.58 1.28 -0.70
N ASP A 51 6.58 1.86 -0.04
CA ASP A 51 6.49 2.27 1.37
C ASP A 51 5.64 3.55 1.56
N ILE A 52 5.65 4.46 0.57
CA ILE A 52 4.75 5.62 0.53
C ILE A 52 3.28 5.18 0.51
N GLU A 53 2.94 4.20 -0.31
CA GLU A 53 1.57 3.65 -0.35
C GLU A 53 1.19 2.93 0.95
N LEU A 54 2.12 2.17 1.54
CA LEU A 54 1.91 1.51 2.84
C LEU A 54 1.62 2.54 3.94
N ALA A 55 2.39 3.63 3.98
CA ALA A 55 2.20 4.70 4.96
C ALA A 55 0.81 5.35 4.83
N ASP A 56 0.38 5.70 3.61
CA ASP A 56 -0.96 6.23 3.37
C ASP A 56 -2.03 5.21 3.75
N ALA A 57 -1.90 3.93 3.38
CA ALA A 57 -2.90 2.89 3.69
C ALA A 57 -3.13 2.73 5.20
N VAL A 58 -2.04 2.76 5.98
CA VAL A 58 -2.11 2.69 7.44
C VAL A 58 -2.72 3.96 8.03
N GLU A 59 -2.47 5.14 7.46
CA GLU A 59 -3.10 6.38 7.88
C GLU A 59 -4.62 6.37 7.62
N ARG A 60 -5.05 5.93 6.43
CA ARG A 60 -6.48 5.74 6.12
C ARG A 60 -7.15 4.78 7.09
N LEU A 61 -6.52 3.64 7.37
CA LEU A 61 -7.04 2.66 8.34
C LEU A 61 -7.25 3.26 9.74
N ARG A 62 -6.36 4.16 10.18
CA ARG A 62 -6.46 4.78 11.51
C ARG A 62 -7.57 5.83 11.59
N PHE A 63 -7.76 6.61 10.54
CA PHE A 63 -8.61 7.80 10.59
C PHE A 63 -9.94 7.68 9.84
N GLU A 64 -10.04 6.76 8.89
CA GLU A 64 -11.21 6.61 8.01
C GLU A 64 -11.99 5.32 8.29
N HIS A 65 -11.41 4.36 9.01
CA HIS A 65 -12.00 3.04 9.28
C HIS A 65 -12.10 2.72 10.78
N PRO A 66 -12.92 3.46 11.55
CA PRO A 66 -13.07 3.23 12.99
C PRO A 66 -13.67 1.85 13.34
N GLU A 67 -14.33 1.19 12.39
CA GLU A 67 -14.87 -0.17 12.52
C GLU A 67 -13.77 -1.24 12.56
N VAL A 68 -12.60 -0.97 11.96
CA VAL A 68 -11.50 -1.94 11.86
C VAL A 68 -10.77 -2.04 13.19
N LYS A 69 -10.58 -3.29 13.66
CA LYS A 69 -9.89 -3.61 14.90
C LYS A 69 -8.60 -4.38 14.70
N ALA A 70 -8.48 -5.09 13.57
CA ALA A 70 -7.30 -5.86 13.23
C ALA A 70 -6.95 -5.70 11.74
N VAL A 71 -5.65 -5.63 11.47
CA VAL A 71 -5.10 -5.59 10.11
C VAL A 71 -4.31 -6.86 9.88
N VAL A 72 -4.65 -7.59 8.82
CA VAL A 72 -3.94 -8.80 8.39
C VAL A 72 -3.12 -8.44 7.16
N LEU A 73 -1.79 -8.57 7.28
CA LEU A 73 -0.88 -8.45 6.15
C LEU A 73 -0.87 -9.77 5.36
N ARG A 74 -1.09 -9.71 4.05
CA ARG A 74 -1.12 -10.86 3.14
C ARG A 74 -0.18 -10.68 1.95
#